data_AF-A0A7I8CM99-F1
#
_entry.id   AF-A0A7I8CM99-F1
#
_cell.length_a   1.000
_cell.length_b   1.000
_cell.length_c   1.000
_cell.angle_alpha   90.00
_cell.angle_beta   90.00
_cell.angle_gamma   90.00
#
_symmetry.space_group_name_H-M   'P 1'
#
loop_
_entity.id
_entity.type
_entity.pdbx_description
1 polymer ?
#
loop_
_entity_poly.entity_id
_entity_poly.type
_entity_poly.pdbx_seq_one_letter_code
_entity_poly.pdbx_strand_id
1 'polypeptide(L)'
;MEFTTLVLRFRLKDKHAKWLSEQAREVDFVWNYCAEFFLKVREREKRFLSAYDFNPYTKGAGKAGLHLHSRTTQEIGDEYPTRRMQASKAR
;
A
#
# COMPACT_ATOMS: atom_id res chain seq x y z
N MET A 1 -22.32 41.13 0.80
CA MET A 1 -21.96 40.24 -0.33
C MET A 1 -22.66 38.92 -0.07
N GLU A 2 -23.74 38.62 -0.81
CA GLU A 2 -24.44 37.34 -0.67
C GLU A 2 -23.64 36.24 -1.37
N PHE A 3 -23.30 35.17 -0.64
CA PHE A 3 -22.70 33.98 -1.24
C PHE A 3 -23.81 33.03 -1.66
N THR A 4 -24.06 32.93 -2.96
CA THR A 4 -24.98 31.93 -3.52
C THR A 4 -24.27 30.59 -3.56
N THR A 5 -24.75 29.62 -2.78
CA THR A 5 -24.16 28.26 -2.77
C THR A 5 -24.74 27.46 -3.93
N LEU A 6 -23.91 27.18 -4.95
CA LEU A 6 -24.28 26.33 -6.08
C LEU A 6 -23.89 24.88 -5.79
N VAL A 7 -24.89 23.99 -5.79
CA VAL A 7 -24.66 22.54 -5.64
C VAL A 7 -24.49 21.92 -7.02
N LEU A 8 -23.25 21.56 -7.35
CA LEU A 8 -22.95 20.85 -8.59
C LEU A 8 -23.20 19.35 -8.41
N ARG A 9 -24.05 18.77 -9.28
CA ARG A 9 -24.31 17.32 -9.31
C ARG A 9 -23.59 16.71 -10.50
N PHE A 10 -22.47 16.06 -10.24
CA PHE A 10 -21.70 15.34 -11.27
C PHE A 10 -21.96 13.84 -11.19
N ARG A 11 -22.09 13.19 -12.37
CA ARG A 11 -22.04 11.73 -12.48
C ARG A 11 -20.63 11.33 -12.91
N LEU A 12 -19.89 10.71 -12.01
CA LEU A 12 -18.58 10.16 -12.34
C LEU A 12 -18.78 8.91 -13.21
N LYS A 13 -18.35 8.96 -14.47
CA LYS A 13 -18.36 7.78 -15.35
C LYS A 13 -17.18 6.90 -14.99
N ASP A 14 -17.46 5.67 -14.58
CA ASP A 14 -16.42 4.76 -14.09
C ASP A 14 -15.78 3.94 -15.22
N LYS A 15 -15.10 4.63 -16.13
CA LYS A 15 -14.37 3.99 -17.24
C LYS A 15 -13.18 3.17 -16.74
N HIS A 16 -12.58 3.60 -15.62
CA HIS A 16 -11.33 3.06 -15.10
C HIS A 16 -11.53 2.14 -13.88
N ALA A 17 -12.77 1.90 -13.44
CA ALA A 17 -13.13 1.05 -12.30
C ALA A 17 -12.36 -0.25 -12.26
N LYS A 18 -12.40 -0.95 -13.41
CA LYS A 18 -11.83 -2.28 -13.55
C LYS A 18 -10.32 -2.24 -13.38
N TRP A 19 -9.66 -1.30 -14.06
CA TRP A 19 -8.23 -1.10 -13.97
C TRP A 19 -7.81 -0.72 -12.54
N LEU A 20 -8.51 0.22 -11.89
CA LEU A 20 -8.25 0.60 -10.50
C LEU A 20 -8.45 -0.58 -9.53
N SER A 21 -9.46 -1.41 -9.77
CA SER A 21 -9.70 -2.62 -8.96
C SER A 21 -8.60 -3.66 -9.13
N GLU A 22 -8.09 -3.82 -10.35
CA GLU A 22 -6.94 -4.70 -10.64
C GLU A 22 -5.67 -4.19 -9.93
N GLN A 23 -5.38 -2.89 -10.02
CA GLN A 23 -4.26 -2.27 -9.32
C GLN A 23 -4.41 -2.39 -7.79
N ALA A 24 -5.62 -2.21 -7.25
CA ALA A 24 -5.88 -2.35 -5.81
C ALA A 24 -5.59 -3.78 -5.32
N ARG A 25 -5.89 -4.81 -6.13
CA ARG A 25 -5.55 -6.21 -5.80
C ARG A 25 -4.05 -6.44 -5.75
N GLU A 26 -3.30 -5.86 -6.69
CA GLU A 26 -1.84 -5.96 -6.68
C GLU A 26 -1.23 -5.24 -5.48
N VAL A 27 -1.76 -4.07 -5.12
CA VAL A 27 -1.35 -3.34 -3.91
C VAL A 27 -1.62 -4.19 -2.66
N ASP A 28 -2.80 -4.79 -2.56
CA ASP A 28 -3.17 -5.65 -1.44
C ASP A 28 -2.27 -6.89 -1.35
N PHE A 29 -1.89 -7.46 -2.49
CA PHE A 29 -0.95 -8.58 -2.55
C PHE A 29 0.42 -8.21 -1.95
N VAL A 30 1.00 -7.06 -2.35
CA VAL A 30 2.27 -6.58 -1.80
C VAL A 30 2.13 -6.27 -0.30
N TRP A 31 1.01 -5.69 0.12
CA TRP A 31 0.74 -5.39 1.52
C TRP A 31 0.69 -6.66 2.38
N ASN A 32 -0.02 -7.68 1.91
CA ASN A 32 -0.13 -8.98 2.58
C ASN A 32 1.24 -9.67 2.67
N TYR A 33 2.06 -9.60 1.61
CA TYR A 33 3.44 -10.08 1.64
C TYR A 33 4.28 -9.38 2.72
N CYS A 34 4.24 -8.05 2.80
CA CYS A 34 4.93 -7.29 3.85
C CYS A 34 4.46 -7.71 5.26
N ALA A 35 3.16 -7.97 5.42
CA ALA A 35 2.61 -8.42 6.69
C ALA A 35 3.09 -9.80 7.11
N GLU A 36 3.06 -10.78 6.19
CA GLU A 36 3.58 -12.13 6.44
C GLU A 36 5.09 -12.11 6.71
N PHE A 37 5.85 -11.36 5.92
CA PHE A 37 7.29 -11.20 6.10
C PHE A 37 7.61 -10.64 7.49
N PHE A 38 6.90 -9.60 7.91
CA PHE A 38 7.05 -9.04 9.24
C PHE A 38 6.78 -10.08 10.34
N LEU A 39 5.70 -10.85 10.23
CA LEU A 39 5.36 -11.85 11.25
C LEU A 39 6.45 -12.91 11.36
N LYS A 40 6.96 -13.42 10.23
CA LYS A 40 8.06 -14.38 10.19
C LYS A 40 9.33 -13.85 10.85
N VAL A 41 9.71 -12.60 10.57
CA VAL A 41 10.89 -11.97 11.20
C VAL A 41 10.65 -11.75 12.68
N ARG A 42 9.46 -11.29 13.10
CA ARG A 42 9.14 -11.10 14.52
C ARG A 42 9.17 -12.41 15.28
N GLU A 43 8.70 -13.51 14.70
CA GLU A 43 8.71 -14.81 15.35
C GLU A 43 10.14 -15.34 15.54
N ARG A 44 10.97 -15.21 14.50
CA ARG A 44 12.35 -15.72 14.46
C ARG A 44 13.36 -14.86 15.22
N GLU A 45 13.36 -13.55 14.99
CA GLU A 45 14.39 -12.62 15.47
C GLU A 45 13.90 -11.75 16.64
N LYS A 46 12.59 -11.74 16.93
CA LYS A 46 11.97 -10.82 17.91
C LYS A 46 12.25 -9.34 17.62
N ARG A 47 12.59 -9.00 16.37
CA ARG A 47 12.93 -7.67 15.90
C ARG A 47 11.75 -7.01 15.17
N PHE A 48 11.69 -5.69 15.25
CA PHE A 48 10.79 -4.87 14.44
C PHE A 48 11.49 -4.43 13.16
N LEU A 49 10.78 -4.54 12.03
CA LEU A 49 11.27 -4.09 10.73
C LEU A 49 10.95 -2.62 10.51
N SER A 50 11.92 -1.92 9.92
CA SER A 50 11.77 -0.56 9.39
C SER A 50 11.42 -0.60 7.89
N ALA A 51 11.04 0.55 7.34
CA ALA A 51 10.80 0.73 5.91
C ALA A 51 11.98 0.25 5.04
N TYR A 52 13.22 0.50 5.49
CA TYR A 52 14.44 0.09 4.80
C TYR A 52 14.60 -1.42 4.69
N ASP A 53 14.07 -2.19 5.65
CA ASP A 53 14.18 -3.63 5.62
C ASP A 53 13.27 -4.28 4.57
N PHE A 54 12.19 -3.60 4.13
CA PHE A 54 11.27 -4.14 3.11
C PHE A 54 11.76 -3.92 1.68
N ASN A 55 12.43 -2.79 1.40
CA ASN A 55 12.85 -2.40 0.06
C ASN A 55 13.72 -3.44 -0.70
N PRO A 56 14.67 -4.14 -0.07
CA PRO A 56 15.44 -5.20 -0.73
C PRO A 56 14.57 -6.38 -1.19
N TYR A 57 13.52 -6.70 -0.45
CA TYR A 57 12.66 -7.87 -0.69
C TYR A 57 11.52 -7.60 -1.66
N THR A 58 11.18 -6.34 -1.89
CA THR A 58 10.19 -5.93 -2.90
C THR A 58 10.85 -5.49 -4.22
N LYS A 59 12.18 -5.41 -4.25
CA LYS A 59 12.95 -5.08 -5.46
C LYS A 59 12.74 -6.15 -6.53
N GLY A 60 12.33 -5.71 -7.72
CA GLY A 60 12.09 -6.61 -8.85
C GLY A 60 10.66 -7.16 -8.92
N ALA A 61 9.75 -6.74 -8.04
CA ALA A 61 8.32 -7.06 -8.11
C ALA A 61 7.72 -6.86 -9.50
N GLY A 62 8.05 -5.74 -10.17
CA GLY A 62 7.59 -5.47 -11.55
C GLY A 62 8.10 -6.47 -12.59
N LYS A 63 9.29 -7.06 -12.39
CA LYS A 63 9.81 -8.12 -13.28
C LYS A 63 9.18 -9.49 -13.00
N ALA A 64 8.64 -9.68 -11.80
CA ALA A 64 7.99 -10.92 -11.38
C ALA A 64 6.53 -11.03 -11.84
N GLY A 65 5.99 -10.00 -12.53
CA GLY A 65 4.64 -10.00 -13.09
C GLY A 65 3.63 -9.12 -12.36
N LEU A 66 4.05 -8.31 -11.38
CA LEU A 66 3.20 -7.25 -10.81
C LEU A 66 3.14 -6.06 -11.77
N HIS A 67 1.94 -5.64 -12.16
CA HIS A 67 1.71 -4.49 -13.04
C HIS A 67 1.66 -3.16 -12.26
N LEU A 68 2.36 -3.09 -11.12
CA LEU A 68 2.51 -1.88 -10.33
C LEU A 68 3.72 -1.06 -10.79
N HIS A 69 3.55 0.26 -10.77
CA HIS A 69 4.68 1.16 -10.91
C HIS A 69 5.67 0.95 -9.75
N SER A 70 6.97 0.97 -10.05
CA SER A 70 8.01 0.66 -9.06
C SER A 70 7.96 1.55 -7.83
N ARG A 71 7.54 2.82 -7.99
CA ARG A 71 7.36 3.74 -6.86
C ARG A 71 6.26 3.26 -5.91
N THR A 72 5.15 2.76 -6.43
CA THR A 72 4.02 2.29 -5.60
C THR A 72 4.45 1.16 -4.68
N THR A 73 5.27 0.23 -5.17
CA THR A 73 5.82 -0.86 -4.36
C THR A 73 6.74 -0.34 -3.24
N GLN A 74 7.52 0.70 -3.48
CA GLN A 74 8.38 1.32 -2.46
C GLN A 74 7.54 2.02 -1.39
N GLU A 75 6.56 2.83 -1.81
CA GLU A 75 5.66 3.54 -0.91
C GLU A 75 4.87 2.57 -0.01
N ILE A 76 4.48 1.39 -0.51
CA ILE A 76 3.84 0.35 0.33
C ILE A 76 4.79 -0.12 1.44
N GLY A 77 6.07 -0.30 1.14
CA GLY A 77 7.10 -0.69 2.11
C GLY A 77 7.34 0.37 3.18
N ASP A 78 7.21 1.66 2.82
CA ASP A 78 7.34 2.79 3.74
C ASP A 78 6.07 3.00 4.59
N GLU A 79 4.90 2.77 4.00
CA GLU A 79 3.60 3.01 4.63
C GLU A 79 3.21 1.90 5.61
N TYR A 80 3.56 0.64 5.31
CA TYR A 80 3.26 -0.51 6.17
C TYR A 80 3.73 -0.33 7.63
N PRO A 81 5.01 -0.03 7.93
CA PRO A 81 5.46 0.17 9.30
C PRO A 81 4.80 1.38 9.96
N THR A 82 4.57 2.46 9.21
CA THR A 82 3.89 3.68 9.68
C THR A 82 2.47 3.40 10.16
N ARG A 83 1.67 2.68 9.36
CA ARG A 83 0.30 2.29 9.74
C ARG A 83 0.26 1.32 10.90
N ARG A 84 1.23 0.42 10.99
CA ARG A 84 1.34 -0.50 12.13
C ARG A 84 1.60 0.25 13.44
N MET A 85 2.46 1.25 13.41
CA MET A 85 2.76 2.11 14.56
C MET A 85 1.53 2.92 14.97
N GLN A 86 0.85 3.55 14.01
CA GLN A 86 -0.40 4.30 14.24
C GLN A 86 -1.50 3.44 14.87
N ALA A 87 -1.67 2.20 14.38
CA ALA A 87 -2.70 1.28 14.87
C ALA A 87 -2.40 0.70 16.26
N SER A 88 -1.34 1.17 16.94
CA SER A 88 -0.83 0.59 18.19
C SER A 88 -0.60 -0.93 18.11
N LYS A 89 -0.44 -1.47 16.90
CA LYS A 89 0.03 -2.85 16.64
C LYS A 89 1.55 -2.96 16.85
N ALA A 90 2.16 -1.86 17.30
CA ALA A 90 3.50 -1.74 17.83
C ALA A 90 3.44 -1.80 19.37
N ARG A 91 3.22 -3.01 19.90
CA ARG A 91 3.78 -3.56 21.12
C ARG A 91 3.61 -5.09 21.08
#